data_AF-A0A1I9GAV0-F1
#
_entry.id   AF-A0A1I9GAV0-F1
#
_cell.length_a   1.000
_cell.length_b   1.000
_cell.length_c   1.000
_cell.angle_alpha   90.00
_cell.angle_beta   90.00
_cell.angle_gamma   90.00
#
_symmetry.space_group_name_H-M   'P 1'
#
loop_
_entity.id
_entity.type
_entity.pdbx_description
1 polymer ?
#
loop_
_entity_poly.entity_id
_entity_poly.type
_entity_poly.pdbx_seq_one_letter_code
_entity_poly.pdbx_strand_id
1 'polypeptide(L)'
;MILQSEEDSSLVTRLIAERIRYEEQKRQQEIECSTLAAVSFRIPTELIDLLLGVEDQRALLIAFQTETEFMLPRRFQSSTFTINGYEHNIRKALRMIEEIINEECCNSHSPTYAFVPDPNVDESGTDFILCNGPIHEARYRPGREGMHRG
;
A
#
# COMPACT_ATOMS: atom_id res chain seq x y z
N MET A 1 23.90 -44.48 20.88
CA MET A 1 22.87 -43.42 20.98
C MET A 1 23.25 -42.09 20.31
N ILE A 2 24.36 -42.00 19.55
CA ILE A 2 24.77 -40.73 18.91
C ILE A 2 24.22 -40.62 17.46
N LEU A 3 24.05 -41.75 16.76
CA LEU A 3 23.60 -41.78 15.35
C LEU A 3 22.13 -41.35 15.13
N GLN A 4 21.24 -41.63 16.07
CA GLN A 4 19.82 -41.21 15.96
C GLN A 4 19.66 -39.68 16.00
N SER A 5 20.52 -38.99 16.75
CA SER A 5 20.50 -37.53 16.88
C SER A 5 20.93 -36.81 15.59
N GLU A 6 21.80 -37.41 14.77
CA GLU A 6 22.27 -36.81 13.52
C GLU A 6 21.25 -37.02 12.38
N GLU A 7 20.58 -38.17 12.35
CA GLU A 7 19.51 -38.46 11.39
C GLU A 7 18.30 -37.56 11.59
N ASP A 8 17.91 -37.31 12.85
CA ASP A 8 16.82 -36.39 13.19
C ASP A 8 17.15 -34.94 12.83
N SER A 9 18.40 -34.50 13.06
CA SER A 9 18.88 -33.17 12.66
C SER A 9 18.90 -32.99 11.13
N SER A 10 19.31 -34.03 10.40
CA SER A 10 19.30 -34.07 8.93
C SER A 10 17.87 -33.99 8.37
N LEU A 11 16.92 -34.72 8.97
CA LEU A 11 15.50 -34.67 8.61
C LEU A 11 14.90 -33.27 8.83
N VAL A 12 15.17 -32.64 9.97
CA VAL A 12 14.68 -31.28 10.26
C VAL A 12 15.24 -30.28 9.24
N THR A 13 16.53 -30.35 8.94
CA THR A 13 17.18 -29.47 7.96
C THR A 13 16.55 -29.65 6.57
N ARG A 14 16.28 -30.90 6.17
CA ARG A 14 15.62 -31.21 4.89
C ARG A 14 14.20 -30.66 4.83
N LEU A 15 13.42 -30.81 5.90
CA LEU A 15 12.05 -30.28 5.98
C LEU A 15 12.02 -28.76 5.93
N ILE A 16 12.95 -28.07 6.62
CA ILE A 16 13.09 -26.61 6.53
C ILE A 16 13.42 -26.19 5.09
N ALA A 17 14.37 -26.85 4.43
CA ALA A 17 14.76 -26.52 3.07
C ALA A 17 13.66 -26.80 2.03
N GLU A 18 12.87 -27.88 2.20
CA GLU A 18 11.67 -28.13 1.38
C GLU A 18 10.61 -27.05 1.59
N ARG A 19 10.36 -26.64 2.84
CA ARG A 19 9.41 -25.57 3.14
C ARG A 19 9.81 -24.24 2.52
N ILE A 20 11.09 -23.85 2.63
CA ILE A 20 11.61 -22.62 2.01
C ILE A 20 11.43 -22.68 0.49
N ARG A 21 11.75 -23.82 -0.14
CA ARG A 21 11.56 -23.98 -1.59
C ARG A 21 10.11 -23.91 -2.01
N TYR A 22 9.21 -24.54 -1.25
CA TYR A 22 7.78 -24.50 -1.52
C TYR A 22 7.23 -23.07 -1.40
N GLU A 23 7.60 -22.35 -0.35
CA GLU A 23 7.21 -20.95 -0.16
C GLU A 23 7.76 -20.05 -1.28
N GLU A 24 9.02 -20.25 -1.71
CA GLU A 24 9.60 -19.51 -2.83
C GLU A 24 8.94 -19.86 -4.18
N GLN A 25 8.63 -21.14 -4.43
CA GLN A 25 7.92 -21.55 -5.63
C GLN A 25 6.51 -20.96 -5.68
N LYS A 26 5.81 -20.94 -4.55
CA LYS A 26 4.50 -20.31 -4.44
C LYS A 26 4.60 -18.81 -4.72
N ARG A 27 5.58 -18.12 -4.15
CA ARG A 27 5.86 -16.70 -4.42
C ARG A 27 6.14 -16.45 -5.90
N GLN A 28 6.97 -17.29 -6.51
CA GLN A 28 7.31 -17.20 -7.93
C GLN A 28 6.09 -17.44 -8.84
N GLN A 29 5.23 -18.40 -8.49
CA GLN A 29 4.01 -18.69 -9.24
C GLN A 29 2.97 -17.57 -9.10
N GLU A 30 2.85 -16.97 -7.92
CA GLU A 30 2.03 -15.77 -7.70
C GLU A 30 2.54 -14.59 -8.52
N ILE A 31 3.87 -14.41 -8.61
CA ILE A 31 4.52 -13.41 -9.46
C ILE A 31 4.24 -13.68 -10.95
N GLU A 32 4.43 -14.90 -11.44
CA GLU A 32 4.21 -15.26 -12.85
C GLU A 32 2.76 -15.07 -13.30
N CYS A 33 1.81 -15.24 -12.38
CA CYS A 33 0.40 -14.99 -12.64
C CYS A 33 -0.02 -13.53 -12.41
N SER A 34 0.86 -12.68 -11.89
CA SER A 34 0.52 -11.31 -11.50
C SER A 34 0.93 -10.30 -12.55
N THR A 35 -0.01 -9.43 -12.87
CA THR A 35 0.23 -8.24 -13.68
C THR A 35 0.99 -7.19 -12.86
N LEU A 36 2.08 -6.68 -13.43
CA LEU A 36 2.71 -5.46 -12.95
C LEU A 36 1.79 -4.29 -13.28
N ALA A 37 1.57 -3.42 -12.30
CA ALA A 37 0.76 -2.23 -12.43
C ALA A 37 1.45 -1.04 -11.73
N ALA A 38 1.01 0.15 -12.12
CA ALA A 38 1.30 1.39 -11.43
C ALA A 38 -0.04 2.01 -11.07
N VAL A 39 -0.24 2.31 -9.79
CA VAL A 39 -1.48 2.88 -9.28
C VAL A 39 -1.18 4.19 -8.60
N SER A 40 -1.91 5.22 -9.01
CA SER A 40 -1.89 6.55 -8.43
C SER A 40 -3.04 6.70 -7.45
N PHE A 41 -2.77 7.26 -6.27
CA PHE A 41 -3.83 7.52 -5.29
C PHE A 41 -3.63 8.86 -4.60
N ARG A 42 -4.74 9.45 -4.16
CA ARG A 42 -4.74 10.71 -3.42
C ARG A 42 -5.26 10.53 -2.02
N ILE A 43 -4.63 11.20 -1.06
CA ILE A 43 -5.09 11.27 0.32
C ILE A 43 -5.34 12.72 0.73
N PRO A 44 -6.18 12.98 1.75
CA PRO A 44 -6.29 14.31 2.34
C PRO A 44 -4.92 14.84 2.79
N THR A 45 -4.67 16.13 2.53
CA THR A 45 -3.36 16.77 2.75
C THR A 45 -2.91 16.68 4.21
N GLU A 46 -3.86 16.75 5.15
CA GLU A 46 -3.66 16.59 6.58
C GLU A 46 -3.16 15.20 7.01
N LEU A 47 -3.32 14.19 6.15
CA LEU A 47 -2.87 12.81 6.41
C LEU A 47 -1.52 12.50 5.75
N ILE A 48 -0.95 13.41 4.97
CA ILE A 48 0.33 13.18 4.26
C ILE A 48 1.45 12.91 5.26
N ASP A 49 1.65 13.79 6.24
CA ASP A 49 2.73 13.64 7.21
C ASP A 49 2.53 12.41 8.10
N LEU A 50 1.26 12.05 8.39
CA LEU A 50 0.91 10.82 9.09
C LEU A 50 1.32 9.59 8.30
N LEU A 51 1.03 9.55 7.00
CA LEU A 51 1.36 8.42 6.13
C LEU A 51 2.88 8.29 5.90
N LEU A 52 3.54 9.42 5.62
CA LEU A 52 4.99 9.45 5.42
C LEU A 52 5.73 9.03 6.71
N GLY A 53 5.29 9.53 7.85
CA GLY A 53 6.00 9.38 9.11
C GLY A 53 7.28 10.23 9.17
N VAL A 54 7.98 10.14 10.30
CA VAL A 54 9.24 10.86 10.51
C VAL A 54 10.27 10.40 9.48
N GLU A 55 10.85 11.35 8.72
CA GLU A 55 11.82 11.06 7.66
C GLU A 55 11.33 10.02 6.63
N ASP A 56 10.03 10.01 6.35
CA ASP A 56 9.39 9.11 5.38
C ASP A 56 9.48 7.60 5.74
N GLN A 57 9.89 7.28 6.99
CA GLN A 57 10.12 5.90 7.44
C GLN A 57 8.89 5.00 7.34
N ARG A 58 7.70 5.55 7.58
CA ARG A 58 6.46 4.77 7.56
C ARG A 58 6.09 4.38 6.12
N ALA A 59 6.24 5.31 5.17
CA ALA A 59 6.05 5.01 3.76
C ALA A 59 7.07 3.98 3.24
N LEU A 60 8.34 4.09 3.66
CA LEU A 60 9.38 3.10 3.33
C LEU A 60 9.08 1.72 3.94
N LEU A 61 8.53 1.67 5.15
CA LEU A 61 8.13 0.41 5.78
C LEU A 61 6.96 -0.25 5.05
N ILE A 62 5.96 0.52 4.61
CA ILE A 62 4.84 0.02 3.80
C ILE A 62 5.38 -0.58 2.49
N ALA A 63 6.23 0.17 1.79
CA ALA A 63 6.86 -0.28 0.54
C ALA A 63 7.60 -1.61 0.74
N PHE A 64 8.42 -1.70 1.80
CA PHE A 64 9.16 -2.90 2.15
C PHE A 64 8.24 -4.09 2.49
N GLN A 65 7.27 -3.91 3.39
CA GLN A 65 6.39 -5.01 3.85
C GLN A 65 5.44 -5.53 2.77
N THR A 66 5.17 -4.71 1.76
CA THR A 66 4.26 -5.06 0.66
C THR A 66 4.98 -5.40 -0.63
N GLU A 67 6.32 -5.38 -0.63
CA GLU A 67 7.12 -5.64 -1.84
C GLU A 67 6.66 -4.74 -3.01
N THR A 68 6.45 -3.46 -2.71
CA THR A 68 6.08 -2.42 -3.68
C THR A 68 7.11 -1.32 -3.72
N GLU A 69 7.13 -0.57 -4.82
CA GLU A 69 7.87 0.68 -4.93
C GLU A 69 6.89 1.84 -4.72
N PHE A 70 7.27 2.79 -3.86
CA PHE A 70 6.39 3.85 -3.41
C PHE A 70 7.00 5.21 -3.76
N MET A 71 6.39 5.89 -4.72
CA MET A 71 6.82 7.20 -5.20
C MET A 71 6.14 8.28 -4.38
N LEU A 72 6.94 8.96 -3.57
CA LEU A 72 6.46 10.00 -2.67
C LEU A 72 6.17 11.30 -3.44
N PRO A 73 5.05 11.98 -3.15
CA PRO A 73 4.82 13.30 -3.68
C PRO A 73 5.91 14.26 -3.22
N ARG A 74 6.18 15.27 -4.05
CA ARG A 74 6.91 16.45 -3.57
C ARG A 74 6.11 17.07 -2.43
N ARG A 75 6.70 17.08 -1.23
CA ARG A 75 6.06 17.62 -0.02
C ARG A 75 5.50 19.01 -0.31
N PHE A 76 4.27 19.27 0.14
CA PHE A 76 3.54 20.54 -0.04
C PHE A 76 3.20 20.93 -1.48
N GLN A 77 3.38 20.04 -2.47
CA GLN A 77 3.03 20.31 -3.89
C GLN A 77 1.98 19.36 -4.45
N SER A 78 1.86 18.15 -3.90
CA SER A 78 0.90 17.16 -4.35
C SER A 78 0.45 16.28 -3.19
N SER A 79 -0.82 15.94 -3.18
CA SER A 79 -1.42 14.93 -2.31
C SER A 79 -1.52 13.56 -3.00
N THR A 80 -0.93 13.43 -4.19
CA THR A 80 -0.99 12.23 -5.03
C THR A 80 0.30 11.42 -4.92
N PHE A 81 0.15 10.14 -4.59
CA PHE A 81 1.19 9.13 -4.46
C PHE A 81 1.10 8.15 -5.62
N THR A 82 2.19 7.43 -5.90
CA THR A 82 2.17 6.33 -6.88
C THR A 82 2.80 5.08 -6.26
N ILE A 83 2.14 3.94 -6.44
CA ILE A 83 2.63 2.61 -6.04
C ILE A 83 2.87 1.80 -7.30
N ASN A 84 4.07 1.28 -7.48
CA ASN A 84 4.39 0.30 -8.52
C ASN A 84 4.58 -1.07 -7.89
N GLY A 85 4.13 -2.11 -8.58
CA GLY A 85 4.33 -3.48 -8.14
C GLY A 85 3.31 -4.43 -8.77
N TYR A 86 3.24 -5.63 -8.23
CA TYR A 86 2.19 -6.57 -8.61
C TYR A 86 0.84 -6.13 -8.03
N GLU A 87 -0.25 -6.32 -8.77
CA GLU A 87 -1.59 -5.88 -8.34
C GLU A 87 -2.00 -6.38 -6.96
N HIS A 88 -1.63 -7.62 -6.58
CA HIS A 88 -1.93 -8.14 -5.26
C HIS A 88 -1.15 -7.42 -4.15
N ASN A 89 0.11 -7.06 -4.42
CA ASN A 89 0.98 -6.29 -3.52
C ASN A 89 0.52 -4.84 -3.39
N ILE A 90 0.10 -4.21 -4.50
CA ILE A 90 -0.51 -2.88 -4.48
C ILE A 90 -1.78 -2.88 -3.62
N ARG A 91 -2.66 -3.88 -3.78
CA ARG A 91 -3.86 -4.02 -2.93
C ARG A 91 -3.51 -4.21 -1.45
N LYS A 92 -2.42 -4.93 -1.16
CA LYS A 92 -1.92 -5.08 0.21
C LYS A 92 -1.42 -3.74 0.77
N ALA A 93 -0.70 -2.95 -0.04
CA ALA A 93 -0.22 -1.62 0.34
C ALA A 93 -1.37 -0.67 0.63
N LEU A 94 -2.38 -0.60 -0.25
CA LEU A 94 -3.57 0.24 -0.03
C LEU A 94 -4.30 -0.13 1.26
N ARG A 95 -4.48 -1.43 1.55
CA ARG A 95 -5.10 -1.87 2.82
C ARG A 95 -4.27 -1.53 4.05
N MET A 96 -2.95 -1.71 3.99
CA MET A 96 -2.07 -1.34 5.10
C MET A 96 -2.12 0.18 5.39
N ILE A 97 -2.26 1.00 4.34
CA ILE A 97 -2.43 2.45 4.48
C ILE A 97 -3.77 2.78 5.15
N GLU A 98 -4.87 2.14 4.75
CA GLU A 98 -6.17 2.30 5.40
C GLU A 98 -6.08 1.94 6.89
N GLU A 99 -5.47 0.81 7.23
CA GLU A 99 -5.32 0.35 8.62
C GLU A 99 -4.56 1.38 9.46
N ILE A 100 -3.38 1.83 9.00
CA ILE A 100 -2.57 2.85 9.67
C ILE A 100 -3.37 4.13 9.92
N ILE A 101 -4.06 4.64 8.89
CA ILE A 101 -4.81 5.90 9.00
C ILE A 101 -6.00 5.73 9.94
N ASN A 102 -6.70 4.60 9.87
CA ASN A 102 -7.84 4.35 10.73
C ASN A 102 -7.45 4.13 12.19
N GLU A 103 -6.33 3.46 12.47
CA GLU A 103 -5.82 3.29 13.82
C GLU A 103 -5.47 4.63 14.49
N GLU A 104 -4.90 5.57 13.72
CA GLU A 104 -4.43 6.86 14.24
C GLU A 104 -5.53 7.94 14.25
N CYS A 105 -6.52 7.86 13.34
CA CYS A 105 -7.53 8.91 13.16
C CYS A 105 -8.93 8.55 13.70
N CYS A 106 -9.29 7.26 13.79
CA CYS A 106 -10.66 6.88 14.12
C CYS A 106 -10.86 6.63 15.61
N ASN A 107 -11.69 7.48 16.23
CA ASN A 107 -12.37 7.16 17.48
C ASN A 107 -13.65 6.35 17.17
N SER A 108 -14.25 5.67 18.17
CA SER A 108 -15.41 4.76 18.03
C SER A 108 -16.68 5.32 17.34
N HIS A 109 -16.69 6.59 16.95
CA HIS A 109 -17.81 7.28 16.31
C HIS A 109 -17.45 7.99 14.99
N SER A 110 -16.22 7.86 14.50
CA SER A 110 -15.81 8.45 13.22
C SER A 110 -16.04 7.46 12.08
N PRO A 111 -16.45 7.92 10.89
CA PRO A 111 -16.47 7.05 9.72
C PRO A 111 -15.04 6.62 9.38
N THR A 112 -14.94 5.41 8.83
CA THR A 112 -13.66 4.76 8.50
C THR A 112 -13.16 5.29 7.15
N TYR A 113 -11.87 5.59 7.07
CA TYR A 113 -11.19 5.89 5.82
C TYR A 113 -11.11 4.63 4.96
N ALA A 114 -11.46 4.76 3.69
CA ALA A 114 -11.33 3.70 2.70
C ALA A 114 -10.92 4.27 1.34
N PHE A 115 -10.14 3.50 0.58
CA PHE A 115 -9.84 3.78 -0.81
C PHE A 115 -11.03 3.42 -1.67
N VAL A 116 -11.35 4.35 -2.56
CA VAL A 116 -12.45 4.26 -3.51
C VAL A 116 -11.93 4.73 -4.86
N PRO A 117 -12.40 4.14 -5.98
CA PRO A 117 -12.01 4.61 -7.31
C PRO A 117 -12.29 6.11 -7.46
N ASP A 118 -11.36 6.86 -8.04
CA ASP A 118 -11.60 8.28 -8.34
C ASP A 118 -12.71 8.35 -9.42
N PRO A 119 -13.83 9.05 -9.18
CA PRO A 119 -14.85 9.22 -10.21
C PRO A 119 -14.37 10.05 -11.41
N ASN A 120 -13.24 10.74 -11.30
CA ASN A 120 -12.68 11.61 -12.34
C ASN A 120 -11.28 11.16 -12.80
N VAL A 121 -10.99 9.86 -12.88
CA VAL A 121 -9.67 9.32 -13.32
C VAL A 121 -9.15 10.03 -14.58
N ASP A 122 -10.03 10.23 -15.57
CA ASP A 122 -9.69 10.85 -16.86
C ASP A 122 -9.20 12.31 -16.75
N GLU A 123 -9.61 13.03 -15.70
CA GLU A 123 -9.26 14.44 -15.48
C GLU A 123 -8.15 14.61 -14.42
N SER A 124 -8.13 13.75 -13.39
CA SER A 124 -7.23 13.86 -12.25
C SER A 124 -5.93 13.08 -12.43
N GLY A 125 -5.90 12.10 -13.35
CA GLY A 125 -4.81 11.14 -13.49
C GLY A 125 -4.56 10.33 -12.21
N THR A 126 -5.57 10.22 -11.34
CA THR A 126 -5.54 9.51 -10.06
C THR A 126 -6.50 8.32 -10.13
N ASP A 127 -6.05 7.12 -9.77
CA ASP A 127 -6.88 5.90 -9.83
C ASP A 127 -7.78 5.75 -8.59
N PHE A 128 -7.27 6.09 -7.41
CA PHE A 128 -7.99 5.97 -6.14
C PHE A 128 -7.91 7.21 -5.28
N ILE A 129 -8.94 7.44 -4.48
CA ILE A 129 -8.94 8.49 -3.46
C ILE A 129 -9.27 7.90 -2.10
N LEU A 130 -8.55 8.32 -1.06
CA LEU A 130 -8.85 7.93 0.31
C LEU A 130 -9.90 8.89 0.89
N CYS A 131 -11.05 8.35 1.27
CA CYS A 131 -12.17 9.14 1.77
C CYS A 131 -12.67 8.64 3.12
N ASN A 132 -13.05 9.57 3.98
CA ASN A 132 -13.76 9.29 5.23
C ASN A 132 -15.27 9.34 4.98
N GLY A 133 -15.86 8.20 4.62
CA GLY A 133 -17.28 8.10 4.25
C GLY A 133 -17.57 8.19 2.75
N PRO A 134 -18.86 8.22 2.35
CA PRO A 134 -19.25 8.13 0.94
C PRO A 134 -18.81 9.36 0.15
N ILE A 135 -18.22 9.14 -1.03
CA ILE A 135 -17.97 10.22 -1.99
C ILE A 135 -19.31 10.71 -2.52
N HIS A 136 -19.56 12.01 -2.38
CA HIS A 136 -20.69 12.65 -3.04
C HIS A 136 -20.19 13.24 -4.38
N GLU A 137 -20.27 12.46 -5.46
CA GLU A 137 -19.72 12.80 -6.79
C GLU A 137 -20.04 14.24 -7.23
N ALA A 138 -21.30 14.68 -7.06
CA ALA A 138 -21.75 16.03 -7.42
C ALA A 138 -21.02 17.19 -6.69
N ARG A 139 -20.30 16.90 -5.59
CA ARG A 139 -19.53 17.87 -4.80
C ARG A 139 -18.03 17.70 -4.94
N TYR A 140 -17.58 16.58 -5.52
CA TYR A 140 -16.16 16.30 -5.71
C TYR A 140 -15.68 17.05 -6.96
N ARG A 141 -14.79 18.04 -6.77
CA ARG A 141 -14.16 18.80 -7.87
C ARG A 141 -12.66 18.49 -7.89
N PRO A 142 -12.13 17.90 -8.97
CA PRO A 142 -10.69 17.76 -9.14
C PRO A 142 -10.03 19.15 -9.21
N GLY A 143 -8.92 19.33 -8.48
CA GLY A 143 -7.90 20.33 -8.83
C GLY A 143 -8.30 21.81 -8.88
N ARG A 144 -8.69 22.40 -7.74
CA ARG A 144 -8.56 23.87 -7.55
C ARG A 144 -7.40 24.26 -6.65
N GLU A 145 -6.28 23.55 -6.73
CA GLU A 145 -5.00 24.02 -6.19
C GLU A 145 -4.21 24.62 -7.35
N GLY A 146 -4.18 25.97 -7.45
CA GLY A 146 -3.27 26.66 -8.37
C GLY A 146 -3.80 27.84 -9.19
N MET A 147 -5.09 28.20 -9.12
CA MET A 147 -5.56 29.45 -9.74
C MET A 147 -5.35 30.64 -8.79
N HIS A 148 -4.12 31.16 -8.77
CA HIS A 148 -3.86 32.51 -8.27
C HIS A 148 -4.76 33.49 -9.06
N ARG A 149 -5.62 34.21 -8.33
CA ARG A 149 -6.34 35.37 -8.88
C ARG A 149 -5.31 36.42 -9.29
N GLY A 150 -5.35 36.80 -10.57
CA GLY A 150 -4.77 38.06 -11.05
C GLY A 150 -5.54 39.27 -10.54
#